data_AF-A0A6V8PTI6-F1
#
_entry.id   AF-A0A6V8PTI6-F1
#
_cell.length_a   1.000
_cell.length_b   1.000
_cell.length_c   1.000
_cell.angle_alpha   90.00
_cell.angle_beta   90.00
_cell.angle_gamma   90.00
#
_symmetry.space_group_name_H-M   'P 1'
#
loop_
_entity.id
_entity.type
_entity.pdbx_description
1 polymer ?
#
loop_
_entity_poly.entity_id
_entity_poly.type
_entity_poly.pdbx_seq_one_letter_code
_entity_poly.pdbx_strand_id
1 'polypeptide(L)'
;MVFNKIDLLDRVALARLKEKYPEAVFISAQEGTGIDNLTTMIEKVLEEERVFLRLRIPFGEGDVLATLHDKGYVVKEVYGPEGIDVLAEVPEPIAGSFQKYSTWPFSETYSNLKM
;
A
#
# COMPACT_ATOMS: atom_id res chain seq x y z
N MET A 1 11.63 -9.59 7.45
CA MET A 1 12.67 -9.24 8.45
C MET A 1 14.02 -9.19 7.76
N VAL A 2 14.92 -8.27 8.14
CA VAL A 2 16.23 -8.09 7.48
C VAL A 2 17.36 -8.23 8.49
N PHE A 3 18.31 -9.14 8.23
CA PHE A 3 19.56 -9.28 8.96
C PHE A 3 20.68 -8.57 8.19
N ASN A 4 21.15 -7.45 8.75
CA ASN A 4 22.30 -6.72 8.23
C ASN A 4 23.60 -7.16 8.90
N LYS A 5 24.74 -6.84 8.28
CA LYS A 5 26.10 -7.13 8.72
C LYS A 5 26.49 -8.60 8.67
N ILE A 6 26.03 -9.33 7.65
CA ILE A 6 26.40 -10.75 7.49
C ILE A 6 27.89 -10.97 7.23
N ASP A 7 28.62 -9.93 6.84
CA ASP A 7 30.08 -9.91 6.72
C ASP A 7 30.80 -10.21 8.04
N LEU A 8 30.15 -9.99 9.20
CA LEU A 8 30.69 -10.31 10.51
C LEU A 8 30.44 -11.77 10.94
N LEU A 9 29.68 -12.53 10.16
CA LEU A 9 29.28 -13.90 10.51
C LEU A 9 30.11 -14.94 9.77
N ASP A 10 30.46 -16.01 10.47
CA ASP A 10 30.98 -17.21 9.81
C ASP A 10 29.87 -17.99 9.08
N ARG A 11 30.29 -18.93 8.22
CA ARG A 11 29.36 -19.72 7.38
C ARG A 11 28.38 -20.56 8.21
N VAL A 12 28.78 -21.04 9.39
CA VAL A 12 27.96 -21.90 10.23
C VAL A 12 26.88 -21.08 10.94
N ALA A 13 27.25 -19.93 11.50
CA ALA A 13 26.34 -18.98 12.12
C ALA A 13 25.31 -18.45 11.11
N LEU A 14 25.76 -18.08 9.90
CA LEU A 14 24.87 -17.63 8.84
C LEU A 14 23.89 -18.73 8.40
N ALA A 15 24.36 -19.97 8.23
CA ALA A 15 23.49 -21.10 7.86
C ALA A 15 22.41 -21.37 8.92
N ARG A 16 22.77 -21.36 10.21
CA ARG A 16 21.81 -21.50 11.32
C ARG A 16 20.76 -20.40 11.34
N LEU A 17 21.15 -19.15 11.06
CA LEU A 17 20.19 -18.05 10.99
C LEU A 17 19.24 -18.19 9.79
N LYS A 18 19.74 -18.63 8.63
CA LYS A 18 18.90 -18.91 7.45
C LYS A 18 17.91 -20.03 7.70
N GLU A 19 18.33 -21.09 8.39
CA GLU A 19 17.43 -22.19 8.77
C GLU A 19 16.35 -21.72 9.75
N LYS A 20 16.72 -20.88 10.72
CA LYS A 20 15.80 -20.35 11.72
C LYS A 20 14.82 -19.29 11.16
N TYR A 21 15.25 -18.52 10.16
CA TYR A 21 14.48 -17.42 9.56
C TYR A 21 14.51 -17.51 8.03
N PRO A 22 13.81 -18.49 7.44
CA PRO A 22 13.84 -18.73 5.99
C PRO A 22 13.31 -17.57 5.16
N GLU A 23 12.37 -16.79 5.71
CA GLU A 23 11.77 -15.60 5.06
C GLU A 23 12.59 -14.31 5.25
N ALA A 24 13.73 -14.37 5.95
CA ALA A 24 14.53 -13.18 6.22
C ALA A 24 15.49 -12.86 5.08
N VAL A 25 15.69 -11.56 4.84
CA VAL A 25 16.68 -11.06 3.89
C VAL A 25 18.01 -10.86 4.61
N PHE A 26 19.10 -11.38 4.04
CA PHE A 26 20.44 -11.35 4.63
C PHE A 26 21.34 -10.46 3.79
N ILE A 27 21.85 -9.38 4.36
CA ILE A 27 22.65 -8.37 3.64
C ILE A 27 23.93 -7.98 4.39
N SER A 28 24.89 -7.46 3.64
CA SER A 28 25.93 -6.57 4.17
C SER A 28 25.80 -5.23 3.46
N ALA A 29 25.31 -4.22 4.16
CA ALA A 29 25.23 -2.87 3.61
C ALA A 29 26.63 -2.26 3.36
N GLN A 30 27.63 -2.66 4.14
CA GLN A 30 29.00 -2.17 3.99
C GLN A 30 29.65 -2.74 2.72
N GLU A 31 29.52 -4.05 2.50
CA GLU A 31 30.11 -4.74 1.34
C GLU A 31 29.16 -4.76 0.13
N GLY A 32 27.97 -4.16 0.23
CA GLY A 32 26.93 -4.16 -0.81
C GLY A 32 26.28 -5.53 -1.09
N THR A 33 26.59 -6.56 -0.31
CA THR A 33 26.09 -7.92 -0.54
C THR A 33 24.59 -8.01 -0.22
N GLY A 34 23.81 -8.54 -1.16
CA GLY A 34 22.37 -8.81 -0.97
C GLY A 34 21.47 -7.59 -1.09
N ILE A 35 22.01 -6.42 -1.43
CA ILE A 35 21.24 -5.17 -1.60
C ILE A 35 20.25 -5.28 -2.75
N ASP A 36 20.65 -5.82 -3.91
CA ASP A 36 19.73 -5.97 -5.06
C ASP A 36 18.49 -6.80 -4.71
N ASN A 37 18.69 -7.91 -3.99
CA ASN A 37 17.59 -8.76 -3.54
C ASN A 37 16.68 -8.06 -2.53
N LEU A 38 17.25 -7.22 -1.64
CA LEU A 38 16.46 -6.39 -0.74
C LEU A 38 15.65 -5.35 -1.52
N THR A 39 16.28 -4.67 -2.49
CA THR A 39 15.63 -3.68 -3.34
C THR A 39 14.47 -4.30 -4.11
N THR A 40 14.67 -5.43 -4.79
CA THR A 40 13.59 -6.13 -5.50
C THR A 40 12.45 -6.54 -4.59
N MET A 41 12.73 -6.97 -3.35
CA MET A 41 11.67 -7.31 -2.39
C MET A 41 10.90 -6.06 -1.94
N ILE A 42 11.59 -4.94 -1.73
CA ILE A 42 10.94 -3.67 -1.40
C ILE A 42 10.11 -3.19 -2.60
N GLU A 43 10.65 -3.24 -3.81
CA GLU A 43 9.94 -2.90 -5.05
C GLU A 43 8.66 -3.72 -5.20
N LYS A 44 8.72 -5.04 -5.00
CA LYS A 44 7.51 -5.90 -5.03
C LYS A 44 6.47 -5.55 -3.98
N VAL A 45 6.88 -5.08 -2.81
CA VAL A 45 5.95 -4.62 -1.77
C VAL A 45 5.39 -3.24 -2.11
N LEU A 46 6.17 -2.41 -2.80
CA LEU A 46 5.75 -1.07 -3.25
C LEU A 46 4.94 -1.10 -4.54
N GLU A 47 5.05 -2.15 -5.35
CA GLU A 47 4.22 -2.44 -6.54
C GLU A 47 2.76 -2.77 -6.19
N GLU A 48 2.27 -2.42 -5.00
CA GLU A 48 0.83 -2.41 -4.72
C GLU A 48 0.14 -1.47 -5.71
N GLU A 49 -0.53 -2.04 -6.72
CA GLU A 49 -1.33 -1.29 -7.67
C GLU A 49 -2.37 -0.47 -6.90
N ARG A 50 -2.37 0.84 -7.11
CA ARG A 50 -3.31 1.76 -6.48
C ARG A 50 -4.40 2.10 -7.48
N VAL A 51 -5.64 2.09 -7.03
CA VAL A 51 -6.81 2.40 -7.85
C VAL A 51 -7.55 3.59 -7.27
N PHE A 52 -8.09 4.41 -8.17
CA PHE A 52 -8.97 5.52 -7.79
C PHE A 52 -10.40 5.04 -7.61
N LEU A 53 -11.00 5.40 -6.49
CA LEU A 53 -12.40 5.15 -6.15
C LEU A 53 -13.15 6.46 -6.01
N ARG A 54 -14.39 6.48 -6.52
CA ARG A 54 -15.38 7.53 -6.25
C ARG A 54 -16.50 6.95 -5.41
N LEU A 55 -16.63 7.48 -4.20
CA LEU A 55 -17.49 6.94 -3.17
C LEU A 55 -18.48 8.02 -2.72
N ARG A 56 -19.74 7.66 -2.51
CA ARG A 56 -20.67 8.49 -1.75
C ARG A 56 -20.88 7.85 -0.38
N ILE A 57 -20.42 8.52 0.66
CA ILE A 57 -20.51 8.05 2.03
C ILE A 57 -21.68 8.75 2.72
N PRO A 58 -22.76 8.03 3.09
CA PRO A 58 -23.89 8.62 3.80
C PRO A 58 -23.49 9.22 5.15
N PHE A 59 -24.20 10.26 5.58
CA PHE A 59 -24.05 10.83 6.92
C PHE A 59 -24.49 9.79 7.96
N GLY A 60 -23.52 9.21 8.66
CA GLY A 60 -23.72 8.09 9.58
C GLY A 60 -22.69 6.98 9.43
N GLU A 61 -21.98 6.94 8.30
CA GLU A 61 -20.95 5.93 8.00
C GLU A 61 -19.52 6.53 8.01
N GLY A 62 -19.23 7.38 9.00
CA GLY A 62 -17.95 8.09 9.14
C GLY A 62 -16.73 7.17 9.29
N ASP A 63 -16.92 5.94 9.77
CA ASP A 63 -15.85 4.93 9.89
C ASP A 63 -15.25 4.58 8.52
N VAL A 64 -16.02 4.70 7.44
CA VAL A 64 -15.56 4.47 6.07
C VAL A 64 -14.56 5.54 5.67
N LEU A 65 -14.88 6.81 5.94
CA LEU A 65 -14.01 7.93 5.66
C LEU A 65 -12.72 7.84 6.47
N ALA A 66 -12.81 7.49 7.76
CA ALA A 66 -11.65 7.23 8.60
C ALA A 66 -10.76 6.12 8.03
N THR A 67 -11.37 5.02 7.55
CA THR A 67 -10.62 3.91 6.91
C THR A 67 -9.92 4.34 5.62
N LEU A 68 -10.53 5.24 4.83
CA LEU A 68 -9.91 5.79 3.63
C LEU A 68 -8.71 6.69 3.95
N HIS A 69 -8.75 7.44 5.05
CA HIS A 69 -7.60 8.22 5.51
C HIS A 69 -6.48 7.35 6.11
N ASP A 70 -6.82 6.22 6.73
CA ASP A 70 -5.84 5.33 7.36
C ASP A 70 -5.13 4.42 6.35
N LYS A 71 -5.90 3.81 5.43
CA LYS A 71 -5.41 2.78 4.50
C LYS A 71 -5.30 3.25 3.06
N GLY A 72 -5.75 4.46 2.78
CA GLY A 72 -5.75 5.07 1.46
C GLY A 72 -5.26 6.50 1.49
N TYR A 73 -5.52 7.22 0.41
CA TYR A 73 -5.26 8.63 0.28
C TYR A 73 -6.51 9.32 -0.25
N VAL A 74 -7.07 10.25 0.52
CA VAL A 74 -8.23 11.03 0.08
C VAL A 74 -7.77 12.21 -0.76
N VAL A 75 -8.11 12.17 -2.04
CA VAL A 75 -7.74 13.20 -3.03
C VAL A 75 -8.68 14.39 -2.94
N LYS A 76 -9.98 14.13 -2.72
CA LYS A 76 -11.00 15.18 -2.65
C LYS A 76 -12.21 14.71 -1.85
N GLU A 77 -12.80 15.63 -1.10
CA GLU A 77 -14.08 15.47 -0.41
C GLU A 77 -15.01 16.62 -0.78
N VAL A 78 -16.27 16.31 -1.05
CA VAL A 78 -17.33 17.29 -1.30
C VAL A 78 -18.54 16.92 -0.46
N TYR A 79 -18.94 17.83 0.41
CA TYR A 79 -20.11 17.67 1.26
C TYR A 79 -21.37 17.98 0.46
N GLY A 80 -22.17 16.95 0.18
CA GLY A 80 -23.44 17.04 -0.51
C GLY A 80 -24.64 16.85 0.42
N PRO A 81 -25.87 16.98 -0.09
CA PRO A 81 -27.08 16.80 0.71
C PRO A 81 -27.35 15.34 1.11
N GLU A 82 -26.84 14.37 0.35
CA GLU A 82 -27.07 12.92 0.58
C GLU A 82 -25.88 12.21 1.25
N GLY A 83 -24.78 12.92 1.49
CA GLY A 83 -23.54 12.35 2.02
C GLY A 83 -22.31 13.13 1.56
N ILE A 84 -21.15 12.52 1.76
CA ILE A 84 -19.84 13.06 1.35
C ILE A 84 -19.41 12.32 0.09
N ASP A 85 -19.23 13.04 -1.01
CA ASP A 85 -18.63 12.50 -2.23
C ASP A 85 -17.10 12.56 -2.10
N VAL A 86 -16.46 11.40 -2.14
CA VAL A 86 -15.03 11.21 -1.90
C VAL A 86 -14.37 10.66 -3.15
N LEU A 87 -13.28 11.29 -3.58
CA LEU A 87 -12.30 10.70 -4.49
C LEU A 87 -11.12 10.23 -3.65
N ALA A 88 -10.85 8.93 -3.65
CA ALA A 88 -9.75 8.35 -2.89
C ALA A 88 -8.91 7.41 -3.76
N GLU A 89 -7.63 7.32 -3.44
CA GLU A 89 -6.69 6.37 -4.01
C GLU A 89 -6.37 5.32 -2.97
N VAL A 90 -6.64 4.05 -3.28
CA VAL A 90 -6.46 2.95 -2.33
C VAL A 90 -5.66 1.81 -2.98
N PRO A 91 -4.95 0.99 -2.20
CA PRO A 91 -4.41 -0.28 -2.70
C PRO A 91 -5.54 -1.15 -3.27
N GLU A 92 -5.31 -1.74 -4.44
CA GLU A 92 -6.26 -2.64 -5.12
C GLU A 92 -6.82 -3.74 -4.19
N PRO A 93 -6.03 -4.40 -3.31
CA PRO A 93 -6.54 -5.45 -2.43
C PRO A 93 -7.67 -5.00 -1.50
N ILE A 94 -7.73 -3.72 -1.12
CA ILE A 94 -8.77 -3.20 -0.23
C ILE A 94 -9.92 -2.53 -0.99
N ALA A 95 -9.76 -2.27 -2.29
CA ALA A 95 -10.73 -1.55 -3.10
C ALA A 95 -12.12 -2.19 -3.09
N GLY A 96 -12.18 -3.54 -3.09
CA GLY A 96 -13.43 -4.30 -3.02
C GLY A 96 -14.28 -4.03 -1.77
N SER A 97 -13.64 -3.61 -0.66
CA SER A 97 -14.35 -3.31 0.60
C SER A 97 -15.25 -2.07 0.50
N PHE A 98 -15.01 -1.21 -0.49
CA PHE A 98 -15.72 0.06 -0.68
C PHE A 98 -16.77 0.01 -1.79
N GLN A 99 -16.96 -1.14 -2.44
CA GLN A 99 -17.85 -1.28 -3.60
C GLN A 99 -19.30 -0.87 -3.31
N LYS A 100 -19.77 -1.05 -2.06
CA LYS A 100 -21.11 -0.63 -1.62
C LYS A 100 -21.36 0.88 -1.70
N TYR A 101 -20.31 1.69 -1.67
CA TYR A 101 -20.39 3.16 -1.78
C TYR A 101 -20.02 3.67 -3.18
N SER A 102 -19.59 2.77 -4.07
CA SER A 102 -19.13 3.13 -5.41
C SER A 102 -20.25 3.76 -6.22
N THR A 103 -20.05 5.01 -6.65
CA THR A 103 -21.01 5.69 -7.52
C THR A 103 -20.56 5.52 -8.98
N TRP A 104 -21.22 4.62 -9.71
CA TRP A 104 -21.14 4.52 -11.17
C TRP A 104 -22.39 5.18 -11.81
N PRO A 105 -22.30 5.93 -12.95
CA PRO A 105 -21.19 6.06 -13.90
C PRO A 105 -20.29 7.30 -13.73
N PHE A 106 -19.13 7.27 -14.38
CA PHE A 106 -18.26 8.43 -14.60
C PHE A 106 -18.98 9.51 -15.43
N SER A 107 -19.49 10.57 -14.80
CA SER A 107 -19.83 11.79 -15.54
C SER A 107 -18.53 12.50 -15.94
N GLU A 108 -18.38 12.81 -17.23
CA GLU A 108 -17.18 13.32 -17.95
C GLU A 108 -16.49 14.57 -17.37
N THR A 109 -16.96 15.16 -16.27
CA THR A 109 -16.57 16.50 -15.83
C THR A 109 -15.16 16.60 -15.21
N TYR A 110 -14.41 15.50 -15.05
CA TYR A 110 -13.08 15.52 -14.43
C TYR A 110 -12.04 14.63 -15.11
N SER A 111 -12.07 14.53 -16.44
CA SER A 111 -11.02 13.92 -17.27
C SER A 111 -9.63 14.59 -17.09
N ASN A 112 -9.56 15.73 -16.39
CA ASN A 112 -8.35 16.54 -16.25
C ASN A 112 -7.51 16.24 -15.00
N LEU A 113 -7.76 15.14 -14.28
CA LEU A 113 -6.91 14.70 -13.16
C LEU A 113 -5.99 13.52 -13.56
N LYS A 114 -5.48 13.54 -14.79
CA LYS A 114 -4.22 12.85 -15.12
C LYS A 114 -3.09 13.87 -15.05
N MET A 115 -2.29 13.81 -14.00
CA MET A 115 -0.88 14.19 -14.04
C MET A 115 -0.09 13.09 -13.36
#